data_AF-A0A2V8WLL9-F1
#
_entry.id   AF-A0A2V8WLL9-F1
#
_cell.length_a   1.000
_cell.length_b   1.000
_cell.length_c   1.000
_cell.angle_alpha   90.00
_cell.angle_beta   90.00
_cell.angle_gamma   90.00
#
_symmetry.space_group_name_H-M   'P 1'
#
loop_
_entity.id
_entity.type
_entity.pdbx_description
1 polymer ?
#
loop_
_entity_poly.entity_id
_entity_poly.type
_entity_poly.pdbx_seq_one_letter_code
_entity_poly.pdbx_strand_id
1 'polypeptide(L)' 'MDLSVSTRPSTSDPWSTPISLGPVVNSVGADNRPALSFDGTELYFQSTRSGGFGAQDLYVSRRTKLKQPD' A
#
# COMPACT_ATOMS: atom_id res chain seq x y z
N MET A 1 4.80 -1.66 -12.36
CA MET A 1 3.41 -1.29 -11.98
C MET A 1 3.46 -1.21 -10.49
N ASP A 2 3.04 -0.07 -9.94
CA ASP A 2 3.40 0.32 -8.59
C ASP A 2 2.16 0.76 -7.83
N LEU A 3 2.26 0.75 -6.50
CA LEU A 3 1.20 1.16 -5.62
C LEU A 3 1.30 2.65 -5.29
N SER A 4 0.15 3.32 -5.37
CA SER A 4 -0.04 4.72 -5.03
C SER A 4 -1.22 4.87 -4.07
N VAL A 5 -1.18 5.92 -3.25
CA VAL A 5 -2.26 6.29 -2.32
C VAL A 5 -2.84 7.63 -2.71
N SER A 6 -4.16 7.74 -2.61
CA SER A 6 -4.89 9.00 -2.65
C SER A 6 -5.83 9.03 -1.45
N THR A 7 -6.11 10.23 -0.95
CA THR A 7 -7.01 10.45 0.19
C THR A 7 -8.10 11.44 -0.19
N ARG A 8 -9.23 11.35 0.51
CA ARG A 8 -10.32 12.33 0.43
C ARG A 8 -10.86 12.59 1.83
N PRO A 9 -11.27 13.83 2.16
CA PRO A 9 -11.77 14.15 3.49
C PRO A 9 -13.07 13.41 3.87
N SER A 10 -13.97 13.23 2.91
CA SER A 10 -15.22 12.48 3.09
C SER A 10 -15.55 11.58 1.90
N THR A 11 -16.61 10.79 2.00
CA THR A 11 -17.05 9.89 0.93
C THR A 11 -17.61 10.61 -0.30
N SER A 12 -17.95 11.89 -0.18
CA SER A 12 -18.44 12.74 -1.27
C SER A 12 -17.37 13.63 -1.90
N ASP A 13 -16.21 13.79 -1.26
CA ASP A 13 -15.16 14.67 -1.78
C ASP A 13 -14.37 14.00 -2.94
N PRO A 14 -13.83 14.81 -3.86
CA PRO A 14 -12.85 14.34 -4.82
C PRO A 14 -11.62 13.71 -4.16
N TRP A 15 -11.04 12.74 -4.82
CA TRP A 15 -9.74 12.17 -4.45
C TRP A 15 -8.62 13.16 -4.68
N SER A 16 -7.62 13.19 -3.80
CA SER A 16 -6.38 13.94 -4.01
C SER A 16 -5.57 13.37 -5.19
N THR A 17 -4.59 14.12 -5.66
CA THR A 17 -3.57 13.57 -6.56
C THR A 17 -2.93 12.34 -5.93
N PRO A 18 -2.85 11.19 -6.64
CA PRO A 18 -2.19 10.00 -6.11
C PRO A 18 -0.69 10.24 -5.86
N ILE A 19 -0.18 9.69 -4.76
CA ILE A 19 1.23 9.76 -4.36
C ILE A 19 1.78 8.33 -4.32
N SER A 20 2.98 8.12 -4.85
CA SER A 20 3.67 6.81 -4.78
C SER A 20 3.92 6.41 -3.33
N LEU A 21 3.75 5.12 -3.01
CA LEU A 21 4.06 4.57 -1.68
C LEU A 21 5.56 4.42 -1.39
N GLY A 22 6.42 4.81 -2.33
CA GLY A 22 7.86 4.88 -2.15
C GLY A 22 8.55 3.50 -2.04
N PRO A 23 9.89 3.49 -1.92
CA PRO A 23 10.70 2.27 -2.04
C PRO A 23 10.61 1.31 -0.85
N VAL A 24 9.92 1.71 0.22
CA VAL A 24 9.65 0.81 1.37
C VAL A 24 8.54 -0.18 1.00
N VAL A 25 7.55 0.27 0.23
CA VAL A 25 6.42 -0.58 -0.19
C VAL A 25 6.65 -1.09 -1.62
N ASN A 26 6.95 -0.17 -2.55
CA ASN A 26 7.22 -0.49 -3.94
C ASN A 26 8.63 -1.04 -4.10
N SER A 27 8.79 -1.89 -5.09
CA SER A 27 10.02 -2.57 -5.46
C SER A 27 10.35 -2.31 -6.93
N VAL A 28 11.45 -2.89 -7.42
CA VAL A 28 11.76 -2.91 -8.86
C VAL A 28 10.81 -3.86 -9.63
N GLY A 29 10.15 -4.78 -8.92
CA GLY A 29 9.16 -5.69 -9.49
C GLY A 29 7.80 -5.03 -9.70
N ALA A 30 6.82 -5.80 -10.19
CA ALA A 30 5.45 -5.34 -10.27
C ALA A 30 4.75 -5.56 -8.92
N ASP A 31 4.35 -4.48 -8.26
CA ASP A 31 3.57 -4.48 -7.02
C ASP A 31 2.10 -4.13 -7.33
N ASN A 32 1.17 -5.02 -6.95
CA ASN A 32 -0.24 -4.91 -7.37
C ASN A 32 -1.22 -5.58 -6.39
N ARG A 33 -2.52 -5.42 -6.66
CA ARG A 33 -3.64 -5.98 -5.88
C ARG A 33 -3.60 -5.61 -4.38
N PRO A 34 -3.53 -4.31 -4.03
CA PRO A 34 -3.48 -3.90 -2.64
C PRO A 34 -4.78 -4.21 -1.88
N ALA A 35 -4.65 -4.67 -0.65
CA ALA A 35 -5.73 -4.82 0.32
C ALA A 35 -5.27 -4.25 1.69
N LEU A 36 -5.99 -3.23 2.17
CA LEU A 36 -5.68 -2.57 3.43
C LEU A 36 -6.48 -3.20 4.57
N SER A 37 -5.84 -3.48 5.71
CA SER A 37 -6.51 -3.95 6.92
C SER A 37 -7.51 -2.92 7.44
N PHE A 38 -8.50 -3.39 8.20
CA PHE A 38 -9.57 -2.55 8.75
C PHE A 38 -9.05 -1.37 9.58
N ASP A 39 -8.01 -1.59 10.37
CA ASP A 39 -7.37 -0.56 11.21
C ASP A 39 -6.34 0.29 10.44
N GLY A 40 -6.12 0.00 9.16
CA GLY A 40 -5.22 0.73 8.29
C GLY A 40 -3.74 0.58 8.65
N THR A 41 -3.34 -0.46 9.38
CA THR A 41 -1.96 -0.68 9.82
C THR A 41 -1.21 -1.72 8.98
N GLU A 42 -1.91 -2.58 8.24
CA GLU A 42 -1.31 -3.60 7.38
C GLU A 42 -1.82 -3.44 5.93
N LEU A 43 -0.88 -3.39 4.98
CA LEU A 43 -1.16 -3.40 3.55
C LEU A 43 -0.65 -4.71 2.95
N TYR A 44 -1.57 -5.57 2.52
CA TYR A 44 -1.28 -6.80 1.80
C TYR A 44 -1.28 -6.55 0.30
N PHE A 45 -0.34 -7.12 -0.44
CA PHE A 45 -0.24 -6.94 -1.88
C PHE A 45 0.60 -8.05 -2.53
N GLN A 46 0.42 -8.25 -3.84
CA GLN A 46 1.23 -9.18 -4.62
C GLN A 46 2.46 -8.47 -5.19
N SER A 47 3.58 -9.17 -5.23
CA SER A 47 4.83 -8.63 -5.80
C SER A 47 5.62 -9.68 -6.57
N THR A 48 6.28 -9.24 -7.65
CA THR A 48 7.30 -10.03 -8.38
C THR A 48 8.73 -9.68 -7.93
N ARG A 49 8.90 -9.09 -6.75
CA ARG A 49 10.22 -8.75 -6.22
C ARG A 49 11.11 -9.98 -6.08
N SER A 50 12.42 -9.78 -6.22
CA SER A 50 13.41 -10.84 -6.08
C SER A 50 13.43 -11.42 -4.65
N GLY A 51 13.84 -12.68 -4.55
CA GLY A 51 13.91 -13.41 -3.27
C GLY A 51 12.59 -14.08 -2.84
N GLY A 52 11.56 -14.00 -3.68
CA GLY A 52 10.30 -14.71 -3.52
C GLY A 52 10.37 -16.21 -3.80
N PHE A 53 9.27 -16.91 -3.54
CA PHE A 53 9.11 -18.36 -3.74
C PHE A 53 8.42 -18.72 -5.07
N GLY A 54 7.89 -17.72 -5.79
CA GLY A 54 7.20 -17.93 -7.05
C GLY A 54 7.24 -16.71 -7.96
N ALA A 55 6.40 -16.72 -9.01
CA ALA A 55 6.31 -15.61 -9.95
C ALA A 55 5.63 -14.36 -9.36
N GLN A 56 4.66 -14.57 -8.46
CA GLN A 56 3.95 -13.52 -7.72
C GLN A 56 3.70 -14.01 -6.30
N ASP A 57 4.34 -13.38 -5.31
CA ASP A 57 4.19 -13.75 -3.91
C ASP A 57 3.39 -12.69 -3.13
N LEU A 58 2.80 -13.11 -2.02
CA LEU A 58 2.08 -12.23 -1.11
C LEU A 58 3.03 -11.56 -0.12
N TYR A 59 3.00 -10.23 -0.07
CA TYR A 59 3.77 -9.41 0.85
C TYR A 59 2.86 -8.56 1.73
N VAL A 60 3.41 -8.11 2.87
CA VAL A 60 2.74 -7.19 3.78
C VAL A 60 3.69 -6.07 4.19
N SER A 61 3.21 -4.83 4.13
CA SER A 61 3.85 -3.67 4.76
C SER A 61 3.06 -3.27 6.00
N ARG A 62 3.76 -2.93 7.08
CA ARG A 62 3.16 -2.58 8.38
C ARG A 62 3.57 -1.19 8.80
N ARG A 63 2.63 -0.44 9.40
CA ARG A 63 2.88 0.84 10.05
C ARG A 63 2.26 0.89 11.43
N THR A 64 2.88 1.66 12.31
CA THR A 64 2.26 2.00 13.60
C THR A 64 1.01 2.84 13.35
N LYS A 65 -0.07 2.54 14.09
CA LYS A 65 -1.28 3.36 14.08
C LYS A 65 -0.91 4.79 14.51
N LEU A 66 -1.30 5.77 13.71
CA LEU A 66 -1.12 7.17 14.09
C LEU A 66 -1.94 7.43 15.36
N LYS A 67 -1.33 8.12 16.33
CA LYS A 67 -2.08 8.64 17.47
C LYS A 67 -3.08 9.65 16.93
N GLN A 68 -4.35 9.50 17.26
CA GLN A 68 -5.30 10.59 17.01
C GLN A 68 -4.87 11.81 17.85
N PRO A 69 -4.91 13.02 17.30
CA PRO A 69 -4.79 14.22 18.13
C PRO A 69 -5.92 14.24 19.16
N ASP A 70 -5.61 14.69 20.38
CA ASP A 70 -6.59 14.92 21.46
C ASP A 70 -7.68 15.93 21.03
#